data_AF-A0A7X7ZL04-F1
#
_entry.id   AF-A0A7X7ZL04-F1
#
_cell.length_a   1.000
_cell.length_b   1.000
_cell.length_c   1.000
_cell.angle_alpha   90.00
_cell.angle_beta   90.00
_cell.angle_gamma   90.00
#
_symmetry.space_group_name_H-M   'P 1'
#
loop_
_entity.id
_entity.type
_entity.pdbx_description
1 polymer ?
#
loop_
_entity_poly.entity_id
_entity_poly.type
_entity_poly.pdbx_seq_one_letter_code
_entity_poly.pdbx_strand_id
1 'polypeptide(L)'
;MTSSNEDVHQHKIEEIVRESDTVFQQIDPNPFSQQAFLKLKDNINQYISQLITESIKISERRKEDTVSSNDVDKASEYLISSNYRAGYRHLGTIGGLLLGTSLSTAASMTLTNEFTIVSILFALVAGITGGFLIALQITRE
;
A
#
# COMPACT_ATOMS: atom_id res chain seq x y z
N MET A 1 -36.00 44.32 -10.05
CA MET A 1 -36.36 42.88 -10.10
C MET A 1 -35.09 42.02 -9.98
N THR A 2 -34.26 42.23 -8.96
CA THR A 2 -33.01 41.47 -8.72
C THR A 2 -32.95 40.84 -7.33
N SER A 3 -33.86 41.21 -6.41
CA SER A 3 -33.92 40.72 -5.02
C SER A 3 -34.25 39.23 -4.90
N SER A 4 -34.85 38.60 -5.91
CA SER A 4 -35.33 37.20 -5.81
C SER A 4 -34.24 36.15 -5.99
N ASN A 5 -33.06 36.50 -6.51
CA ASN A 5 -32.02 35.53 -6.87
C ASN A 5 -30.90 35.43 -5.81
N GLU A 6 -30.68 36.49 -5.02
CA GLU A 6 -29.74 36.50 -3.89
C GLU A 6 -30.30 35.72 -2.70
N ASP A 7 -31.60 35.86 -2.41
CA ASP A 7 -32.28 35.16 -1.31
C ASP A 7 -32.27 33.62 -1.48
N VAL A 8 -32.35 33.12 -2.72
CA VAL A 8 -32.31 31.68 -3.02
C VAL A 8 -30.91 31.09 -2.80
N HIS A 9 -29.86 31.85 -3.14
CA HIS A 9 -28.49 31.42 -2.92
C HIS A 9 -28.12 31.42 -1.43
N GLN A 10 -28.59 32.41 -0.68
CA GLN A 10 -28.32 32.53 0.73
C GLN A 10 -28.99 31.42 1.55
N HIS A 11 -30.26 31.10 1.23
CA HIS A 11 -30.96 29.98 1.86
C HIS A 11 -30.31 28.62 1.57
N LYS A 12 -29.72 28.45 0.38
CA LYS A 12 -29.02 27.21 0.01
C LYS A 12 -27.69 27.05 0.73
N ILE A 13 -26.97 28.15 0.96
CA ILE A 13 -25.73 28.13 1.74
C ILE A 13 -26.03 27.81 3.21
N GLU A 14 -27.07 28.41 3.78
CA GLU A 14 -27.50 28.12 5.16
C GLU A 14 -27.95 26.67 5.34
N GLU A 15 -28.62 26.09 4.33
CA GLU A 15 -29.02 24.68 4.33
C GLU A 15 -27.81 23.74 4.29
N ILE A 16 -26.81 24.02 3.44
CA ILE A 16 -25.57 23.24 3.35
C ILE A 16 -24.76 23.32 4.65
N VAL A 17 -24.68 24.51 5.27
CA VAL A 17 -23.99 24.70 6.56
C VAL A 17 -24.71 23.90 7.65
N ARG A 18 -26.04 23.98 7.72
CA ARG A 18 -26.83 23.26 8.71
C ARG A 18 -26.75 21.74 8.53
N GLU A 19 -26.74 21.25 7.30
CA GLU A 19 -26.57 19.83 6.99
C GLU A 19 -25.18 19.35 7.45
N SER A 20 -24.13 20.13 7.19
CA SER A 20 -22.78 19.80 7.65
C SER A 20 -22.68 19.75 9.18
N ASP A 21 -23.29 20.69 9.91
CA ASP A 21 -23.31 20.71 11.38
C ASP A 21 -24.03 19.50 11.98
N THR A 22 -25.12 19.05 11.35
CA THR A 22 -25.83 17.84 11.81
C THR A 22 -25.03 16.56 11.61
N VAL A 23 -24.23 16.48 10.53
CA VAL A 23 -23.31 15.36 10.31
C VAL A 23 -22.20 15.37 11.33
N PHE A 24 -21.64 16.54 11.68
CA PHE A 24 -20.59 16.66 12.70
C PHE A 24 -21.07 16.30 14.11
N GLN A 25 -22.35 16.57 14.45
CA GLN A 25 -22.92 16.20 15.75
C GLN A 25 -23.20 14.70 15.90
N GLN A 26 -23.30 13.94 14.80
CA GLN A 26 -23.52 12.49 14.81
C GLN A 26 -22.24 11.67 14.82
N ILE A 27 -21.07 12.31 14.70
CA ILE A 27 -19.78 11.63 14.79
C ILE A 27 -19.50 11.41 16.28
N ASP A 28 -19.42 10.13 16.68
CA ASP A 28 -18.96 9.74 18.01
C ASP A 28 -17.63 10.46 18.30
N PRO A 29 -17.53 11.26 19.39
CA PRO A 29 -16.31 12.00 19.72
C PRO A 29 -15.11 11.07 20.00
N ASN A 30 -15.35 9.76 20.16
CA ASN A 30 -14.30 8.79 20.38
C ASN A 30 -14.55 7.51 19.54
N PRO A 31 -14.46 7.60 18.19
CA PRO A 31 -14.78 6.48 17.31
C PRO A 31 -13.74 5.35 17.39
N PHE A 32 -12.66 5.56 18.16
CA PHE A 32 -11.57 4.62 18.35
C PHE A 32 -11.58 4.09 19.78
N SER A 33 -11.40 2.78 19.90
CA SER A 33 -10.94 2.20 21.17
C SER A 33 -9.56 2.79 21.54
N GLN A 34 -9.22 2.81 22.83
CA GLN A 34 -7.93 3.32 23.29
C GLN A 34 -6.75 2.65 22.57
N GLN A 35 -6.82 1.34 22.32
CA GLN A 35 -5.81 0.60 21.58
C GLN A 35 -5.75 1.01 20.11
N ALA A 36 -6.90 1.20 19.45
CA ALA A 36 -6.96 1.66 18.07
C ALA A 36 -6.39 3.08 17.92
N PHE A 37 -6.68 3.97 18.87
CA PHE A 37 -6.13 5.32 18.89
C PHE A 37 -4.61 5.32 19.10
N LEU A 38 -4.10 4.51 20.01
CA LEU A 38 -2.65 4.33 20.19
C LEU A 38 -1.98 3.81 18.92
N LYS A 39 -2.62 2.87 18.23
CA LYS A 39 -2.09 2.33 16.97
C LYS A 39 -2.14 3.35 15.82
N LEU A 40 -3.20 4.15 15.74
CA LEU A 40 -3.30 5.24 14.79
C LEU A 40 -2.19 6.28 15.03
N LYS A 41 -1.97 6.67 16.29
CA LYS A 41 -0.89 7.58 16.68
C LYS A 41 0.48 7.05 16.28
N ASP A 42 0.75 5.77 16.54
CA ASP A 42 1.97 5.08 16.13
C ASP A 42 2.18 5.14 14.61
N ASN A 43 1.15 4.80 13.83
CA ASN A 43 1.20 4.85 12.37
C ASN A 43 1.43 6.26 11.83
N ILE A 44 0.78 7.29 12.41
CA ILE A 44 0.97 8.69 12.02
C ILE A 44 2.39 9.13 12.31
N ASN A 45 2.92 8.82 13.50
CA ASN A 45 4.30 9.16 13.86
C ASN A 45 5.30 8.50 12.91
N GLN A 46 5.10 7.21 12.60
CA GLN A 46 5.93 6.49 11.66
C GLN A 46 5.89 7.12 10.26
N TYR A 47 4.70 7.47 9.77
CA TYR A 47 4.54 8.15 8.49
C TYR A 47 5.26 9.49 8.46
N ILE A 48 5.12 10.33 9.49
CA ILE A 48 5.80 11.62 9.60
C ILE A 48 7.32 11.43 9.58
N SER A 49 7.86 10.49 10.36
CA SER A 49 9.30 10.20 10.38
C SER A 49 9.82 9.76 9.01
N GLN A 50 9.08 8.89 8.31
CA GLN A 50 9.42 8.47 6.96
C GLN A 50 9.35 9.62 5.96
N LEU A 51 8.32 10.47 6.06
CA LEU A 51 8.13 11.62 5.19
C LEU A 51 9.29 12.61 5.31
N ILE A 52 9.70 12.93 6.53
CA ILE A 52 10.87 13.79 6.79
C ILE A 52 12.13 13.17 6.18
N THR A 53 12.36 11.87 6.44
CA THR A 53 13.55 11.17 5.98
C THR A 53 13.64 11.14 4.45
N GLU A 54 12.55 10.82 3.76
CA GLU A 54 12.54 10.77 2.29
C GLU A 54 12.60 12.18 1.68
N SER A 55 11.98 13.19 2.31
CA SER A 55 12.09 14.58 1.83
C SER A 55 13.53 15.08 1.89
N ILE A 56 14.25 14.79 2.98
CA ILE A 56 15.69 15.10 3.12
C ILE A 56 16.50 14.38 2.04
N LYS A 57 16.28 13.06 1.84
CA LYS A 57 16.98 12.30 0.80
C LYS A 57 16.75 12.86 -0.61
N ILE A 58 15.55 13.33 -0.91
CA ILE A 58 15.24 13.94 -2.22
C ILE A 58 15.98 15.28 -2.36
N SER A 59 15.96 16.13 -1.32
CA SER A 59 16.69 17.41 -1.29
C SER A 59 18.20 17.20 -1.48
N GLU A 60 18.79 16.24 -0.75
CA GLU A 60 20.22 15.89 -0.86
C GLU A 60 20.59 15.42 -2.27
N ARG A 61 19.74 14.60 -2.91
CA ARG A 61 19.94 14.16 -4.29
C ARG A 61 19.94 15.31 -5.29
N ARG A 62 19.18 16.37 -5.00
CA ARG A 62 19.16 17.60 -5.82
C ARG A 62 20.24 18.62 -5.41
N LYS A 63 21.01 18.34 -4.36
CA LYS A 63 22.01 19.24 -3.76
C LYS A 63 21.40 20.58 -3.33
N GLU A 64 20.17 20.53 -2.83
CA GLU A 64 19.47 21.69 -2.28
C GLU A 64 19.71 21.71 -0.75
N ASP A 65 20.15 22.86 -0.24
CA ASP A 65 20.44 23.06 1.20
C ASP A 65 19.17 23.14 2.07
N THR A 66 17.99 23.22 1.44
CA THR A 66 16.71 23.37 2.15
C THR A 66 15.65 22.51 1.49
N VAL A 67 14.95 21.73 2.31
CA VAL A 67 13.82 20.90 1.86
C VAL A 67 12.67 21.81 1.42
N SER A 68 12.32 21.75 0.14
CA SER A 68 11.21 22.52 -0.43
C SER A 68 9.87 21.80 -0.23
N SER A 69 8.74 22.50 -0.39
CA SER A 69 7.42 21.87 -0.39
C SER A 69 7.30 20.77 -1.46
N ASN A 70 7.93 20.97 -2.62
CA ASN A 70 7.98 19.99 -3.71
C ASN A 70 8.73 18.70 -3.32
N ASP A 71 9.68 18.76 -2.38
CA ASP A 71 10.33 17.55 -1.84
C ASP A 71 9.39 16.74 -0.96
N VAL A 72 8.60 17.43 -0.15
CA VAL A 72 7.60 16.81 0.72
C VAL A 72 6.50 16.15 -0.13
N ASP A 73 6.05 16.83 -1.19
CA ASP A 73 5.03 16.28 -2.11
C ASP A 73 5.54 15.01 -2.80
N LYS A 74 6.77 15.03 -3.32
CA LYS A 74 7.40 13.85 -3.94
C LYS A 74 7.66 12.72 -2.94
N ALA A 75 8.07 13.06 -1.71
CA ALA A 75 8.26 12.08 -0.65
C ALA A 75 6.93 11.41 -0.27
N SER A 76 5.84 12.18 -0.19
CA SER A 76 4.49 11.68 0.07
C SER A 76 4.04 10.69 -1.01
N GLU A 77 4.19 11.07 -2.29
CA GLU A 77 3.87 10.19 -3.43
C GLU A 77 4.70 8.90 -3.43
N TYR A 78 5.99 9.01 -3.10
CA TYR A 78 6.87 7.86 -2.96
C TYR A 78 6.48 6.95 -1.80
N LEU A 79 6.09 7.49 -0.64
CA LEU A 79 5.70 6.68 0.51
C LEU A 79 4.39 5.93 0.28
N ILE A 80 3.42 6.58 -0.37
CA ILE A 80 2.16 5.95 -0.75
C ILE A 80 2.42 4.81 -1.74
N SER A 81 3.25 5.03 -2.76
CA SER A 81 3.56 4.00 -3.76
C SER A 81 4.51 2.89 -3.26
N SER A 82 5.43 3.20 -2.34
CA SER A 82 6.42 2.23 -1.82
C SER A 82 5.83 1.24 -0.83
N ASN A 83 4.83 1.63 -0.02
CA ASN A 83 4.14 0.71 0.89
C ASN A 83 3.42 -0.42 0.15
N TYR A 84 2.88 -0.15 -1.05
CA TYR A 84 2.34 -1.20 -1.92
C TYR A 84 3.46 -2.04 -2.55
N ARG A 85 4.57 -1.43 -3.00
CA ARG A 85 5.67 -2.15 -3.67
C ARG A 85 6.49 -3.07 -2.75
N ALA A 86 6.62 -2.75 -1.47
CA ALA A 86 7.46 -3.51 -0.54
C ALA A 86 6.99 -4.97 -0.36
N GLY A 87 5.67 -5.21 -0.28
CA GLY A 87 5.11 -6.56 -0.17
C GLY A 87 5.29 -7.39 -1.45
N TYR A 88 5.15 -6.76 -2.62
CA TYR A 88 5.26 -7.46 -3.91
C TYR A 88 6.70 -7.79 -4.30
N ARG A 89 7.68 -7.02 -3.81
CA ARG A 89 9.11 -7.28 -4.07
C ARG A 89 9.55 -8.68 -3.60
N HIS A 90 8.93 -9.21 -2.55
CA HIS A 90 9.27 -10.53 -2.01
C HIS A 90 8.53 -11.68 -2.69
N LEU A 91 7.41 -11.42 -3.38
CA LEU A 91 6.67 -12.47 -4.09
C LEU A 91 7.48 -13.08 -5.23
N GLY A 92 8.30 -12.26 -5.90
CA GLY A 92 9.24 -12.73 -6.92
C GLY A 92 10.25 -13.74 -6.40
N THR A 93 10.91 -13.39 -5.29
CA THR A 93 11.91 -14.26 -4.67
C THR A 93 11.29 -15.55 -4.15
N ILE A 94 10.13 -15.47 -3.49
CA ILE A 94 9.41 -16.65 -2.98
C ILE A 94 8.92 -17.50 -4.16
N GLY A 95 8.38 -16.88 -5.20
CA GLY A 95 7.91 -17.56 -6.40
C GLY A 95 9.04 -18.28 -7.14
N GLY A 96 10.17 -17.61 -7.32
CA GLY A 96 11.39 -18.17 -7.90
C GLY A 96 11.94 -19.36 -7.11
N LEU A 97 11.95 -19.26 -5.77
CA LEU A 97 12.35 -20.37 -4.90
C LEU A 97 11.43 -21.58 -5.07
N LEU A 98 10.11 -21.39 -4.98
CA LEU A 98 9.15 -22.48 -5.12
C LEU A 98 9.20 -23.13 -6.51
N LEU A 99 9.30 -22.33 -7.58
CA LEU A 99 9.40 -22.81 -8.95
C LEU A 99 10.72 -23.56 -9.17
N GLY A 100 11.83 -23.03 -8.66
CA GLY A 100 13.14 -23.70 -8.69
C GLY A 100 13.14 -25.01 -7.92
N THR A 101 12.50 -25.05 -6.75
CA THR A 101 12.32 -26.29 -5.97
C THR A 101 11.51 -27.31 -6.77
N SER A 102 10.38 -26.92 -7.37
CA SER A 102 9.59 -27.81 -8.23
C SER A 102 10.43 -28.40 -9.37
N LEU A 103 11.21 -27.56 -10.06
CA LEU A 103 12.06 -28.00 -11.16
C LEU A 103 13.18 -28.95 -10.69
N SER A 104 13.79 -28.65 -9.54
CA SER A 104 14.81 -29.49 -8.91
C SER A 104 14.25 -30.84 -8.49
N THR A 105 13.06 -30.87 -7.87
CA THR A 105 12.38 -32.11 -7.50
C THR A 105 12.02 -32.94 -8.73
N ALA A 106 11.51 -32.31 -9.80
CA ALA A 106 11.21 -32.99 -11.07
C ALA A 106 12.46 -33.60 -11.73
N ALA A 107 13.56 -32.84 -11.76
CA ALA A 107 14.84 -33.31 -12.26
C ALA A 107 15.37 -34.49 -11.41
N SER A 108 15.28 -34.38 -10.08
CA SER A 108 15.73 -35.44 -9.19
C SER A 108 14.94 -36.74 -9.39
N MET A 109 13.61 -36.67 -9.54
CA MET A 109 12.79 -37.85 -9.84
C MET A 109 13.18 -38.53 -11.16
N THR A 110 13.53 -37.73 -12.16
CA THR A 110 13.97 -38.24 -13.47
C THR A 110 15.34 -38.92 -13.39
N LEU A 111 16.26 -38.36 -12.59
CA LEU A 111 17.61 -38.90 -12.43
C LEU A 111 17.64 -40.19 -11.59
N THR A 112 16.83 -40.27 -10.54
CA THR A 112 16.78 -41.46 -9.67
C THR A 112 15.82 -42.53 -10.17
N ASN A 113 14.96 -42.23 -11.14
CA ASN A 113 13.82 -43.06 -11.55
C ASN A 113 12.87 -43.41 -10.40
N GLU A 114 12.90 -42.65 -9.30
CA GLU A 114 12.02 -42.86 -8.15
C GLU A 114 10.87 -41.85 -8.17
N PHE A 115 9.71 -42.31 -8.63
CA PHE A 115 8.49 -41.51 -8.69
C PHE A 115 7.61 -41.83 -7.49
N THR A 116 7.72 -41.03 -6.42
CA THR A 116 6.81 -41.12 -5.28
C THR A 116 5.65 -40.14 -5.45
N ILE A 117 4.45 -40.55 -5.02
CA ILE A 117 3.24 -39.70 -5.05
C ILE A 117 3.49 -38.39 -4.29
N VAL A 118 4.23 -38.45 -3.18
CA VAL A 118 4.58 -37.28 -2.36
C VAL A 118 5.43 -36.28 -3.14
N SER A 119 6.48 -36.74 -3.82
CA SER A 119 7.34 -35.87 -4.63
C SER A 119 6.60 -35.24 -5.81
N ILE A 120 5.70 -36.00 -6.46
CA ILE A 120 4.86 -35.49 -7.56
C ILE A 120 3.95 -34.37 -7.05
N LEU A 121 3.21 -34.60 -5.96
CA LEU A 121 2.31 -33.60 -5.38
C LEU A 121 3.07 -32.35 -4.95
N PHE A 122 4.22 -32.52 -4.30
CA PHE A 122 5.04 -31.40 -3.86
C PHE A 122 5.55 -30.56 -5.03
N ALA A 123 6.10 -31.20 -6.07
CA ALA A 123 6.54 -30.51 -7.28
C ALA A 123 5.38 -29.76 -7.94
N LEU A 124 4.20 -30.37 -8.06
CA LEU A 124 3.04 -29.76 -8.71
C LEU A 124 2.55 -28.51 -7.94
N VAL A 125 2.40 -28.62 -6.62
CA VAL A 125 1.96 -27.50 -5.76
C VAL A 125 2.99 -26.37 -5.76
N ALA A 126 4.28 -26.70 -5.60
CA ALA A 126 5.35 -25.72 -5.61
C ALA A 126 5.48 -25.03 -6.98
N GLY A 127 5.30 -25.78 -8.08
CA GLY A 127 5.36 -25.25 -9.44
C GLY A 127 4.22 -24.30 -9.77
N ILE A 128 2.97 -24.68 -9.47
CA ILE A 128 1.79 -23.82 -9.69
C ILE A 128 1.91 -22.55 -8.84
N THR A 129 2.20 -22.70 -7.55
CA THR A 129 2.30 -21.57 -6.63
C THR A 129 3.46 -20.65 -7.01
N GLY A 130 4.62 -21.22 -7.31
CA GLY A 130 5.81 -20.48 -7.72
C GLY A 130 5.60 -19.71 -9.02
N GLY A 131 5.05 -20.37 -10.04
CA GLY A 131 4.74 -19.74 -11.33
C GLY A 131 3.70 -18.62 -11.21
N PHE A 132 2.66 -18.83 -10.40
CA PHE A 132 1.64 -17.82 -10.13
C PHE A 132 2.22 -16.58 -9.44
N LEU A 133 3.08 -16.76 -8.44
CA LEU A 133 3.72 -15.64 -7.73
C LEU A 133 4.65 -14.82 -8.64
N ILE A 134 5.39 -15.47 -9.53
CA ILE A 134 6.22 -14.79 -10.54
C ILE A 134 5.31 -14.03 -11.53
N ALA A 135 4.23 -14.64 -12.00
CA ALA A 135 3.29 -13.98 -12.89
C ALA A 135 2.67 -12.73 -12.26
N LEU A 136 2.29 -12.78 -10.98
CA LEU A 136 1.80 -11.62 -10.23
C LEU A 136 2.83 -10.49 -10.14
N GLN A 137 4.12 -10.81 -9.98
CA GLN A 137 5.18 -9.81 -9.99
C GLN A 137 5.28 -9.14 -11.36
N ILE A 138 5.33 -9.93 -12.44
CA ILE A 138 5.46 -9.41 -13.82
C ILE A 138 4.27 -8.51 -14.19
N THR A 139 3.04 -8.88 -13.82
CA THR A 139 1.86 -8.04 -14.11
C THR A 139 1.81 -6.71 -13.35
N ARG A 140 2.65 -6.53 -12.33
CA ARG A 140 2.68 -5.34 -11.47
C ARG A 140 3.93 -4.48 -11.64
N GLU A 141 4.97 -5.00 -12.28
CA GLU A 141 6.12 -4.23 -12.76
C GLU A 141 5.75 -3.43 -14.02
#